data_AF-A0A1U9K9R4-F1
#
_entry.id   AF-A0A1U9K9R4-F1
#
_cell.length_a   1.000
_cell.length_b   1.000
_cell.length_c   1.000
_cell.angle_alpha   90.00
_cell.angle_beta   90.00
_cell.angle_gamma   90.00
#
_symmetry.space_group_name_H-M   'P 1'
#
loop_
_entity.id
_entity.type
_entity.pdbx_description
1 polymer ?
#
loop_
_entity_poly.entity_id
_entity_poly.type
_entity_poly.pdbx_seq_one_letter_code
_entity_poly.pdbx_strand_id
1 'polypeptide(L)'
;MNRDVGILFSSANLAACLTGKKTYEVMPLYEKFARQNGLRPVFFNLKHVQFHNLTVNGYVKSGHTYVQKELPLPTVIHNRTRLSPLHDKPLARLRRIPHTEVFNGTNYFNKLQVSRLLKQCPDLTPHLPDTEQLKPATVSKLIKQYPALYLKPFAKSLGRGVLKCAALPENKWQIRFQKNGSVYQRTLDQEKALPFIRHICDNRYLVQQAISVVHEDRRPIDFRVSVQKGGGESGE
;
A
#
# COMPACT_ATOMS: atom_id res chain seq x y z
N MET A 1 24.37 -23.41 7.72
CA MET A 1 23.32 -22.38 7.91
C MET A 1 22.71 -22.09 6.55
N ASN A 2 21.38 -22.21 6.39
CA ASN A 2 20.72 -21.90 5.12
C ASN A 2 20.88 -20.40 4.83
N ARG A 3 21.56 -20.05 3.73
CA ARG A 3 21.81 -18.66 3.31
C ARG A 3 20.74 -18.13 2.35
N ASP A 4 19.68 -18.91 2.13
CA ASP A 4 18.58 -18.52 1.27
C ASP A 4 17.61 -17.58 1.99
N VAL A 5 17.30 -16.46 1.35
CA VAL A 5 16.26 -15.51 1.78
C VAL A 5 15.12 -15.55 0.78
N GLY A 6 13.90 -15.79 1.26
CA GLY A 6 12.72 -15.86 0.42
C GLY A 6 12.23 -14.47 0.03
N ILE A 7 12.01 -14.21 -1.25
CA ILE A 7 11.36 -12.98 -1.73
C ILE A 7 9.99 -13.37 -2.31
N LEU A 8 8.93 -13.08 -1.55
CA LEU A 8 7.57 -13.49 -1.88
C LEU A 8 6.85 -12.43 -2.71
N PHE A 9 6.67 -12.68 -4.00
CA PHE A 9 5.92 -11.82 -4.91
C PHE A 9 4.49 -12.29 -5.15
N SER A 10 3.65 -11.38 -5.66
CA SER A 10 2.41 -11.77 -6.32
C SER A 10 2.72 -12.51 -7.62
N SER A 11 1.81 -13.38 -8.08
CA SER A 11 2.01 -14.10 -9.36
C SER A 11 2.22 -13.14 -10.54
N ALA A 12 1.50 -12.01 -10.55
CA ALA A 12 1.63 -10.99 -11.59
C ALA A 12 3.01 -10.29 -11.57
N ASN A 13 3.49 -9.89 -10.39
CA ASN A 13 4.80 -9.24 -10.28
C ASN A 13 5.93 -10.21 -10.64
N LEU A 14 5.87 -11.45 -10.15
CA LEU A 14 6.90 -12.45 -10.46
C LEU A 14 6.96 -12.73 -11.97
N ALA A 15 5.82 -12.96 -12.62
CA ALA A 15 5.76 -13.18 -14.06
C ALA A 15 6.29 -11.97 -14.85
N ALA A 16 5.94 -10.75 -14.44
CA ALA A 16 6.42 -9.55 -15.09
C ALA A 16 7.94 -9.36 -14.92
N CYS A 17 8.51 -9.60 -13.73
CA CYS A 17 9.96 -9.55 -13.54
C CYS A 17 10.70 -10.61 -14.36
N LEU A 18 10.19 -11.85 -14.42
CA LEU A 18 10.81 -12.94 -15.19
C LEU A 18 10.76 -12.70 -16.70
N THR A 19 9.75 -11.99 -17.18
CA THR A 19 9.59 -11.63 -18.62
C THR A 19 10.22 -10.28 -18.98
N GLY A 20 10.93 -9.62 -18.05
CA GLY A 20 11.56 -8.33 -18.28
C GLY A 20 10.60 -7.15 -18.40
N LYS A 21 9.31 -7.33 -18.08
CA LYS A 21 8.33 -6.24 -18.05
C LYS A 21 8.64 -5.29 -16.87
N LYS A 22 8.48 -3.99 -17.11
CA LYS A 22 8.69 -2.98 -16.07
C LYS A 22 7.69 -3.16 -14.93
N THR A 23 8.19 -3.29 -13.71
CA THR A 23 7.41 -3.30 -12.47
C THR A 23 8.07 -2.43 -11.40
N TYR A 24 7.40 -2.26 -10.26
CA TYR A 24 8.02 -1.62 -9.09
C TYR A 24 9.06 -2.51 -8.40
N GLU A 25 9.03 -3.82 -8.66
CA GLU A 25 9.97 -4.79 -8.11
C GLU A 25 11.12 -5.03 -9.11
N VAL A 26 12.35 -4.93 -8.59
CA VAL A 26 13.58 -5.01 -9.40
C VAL A 26 14.46 -6.12 -8.85
N MET A 27 14.28 -7.35 -9.35
CA MET A 27 15.02 -8.55 -8.91
C MET A 27 16.56 -8.35 -8.88
N PRO A 28 17.19 -7.67 -9.84
CA PRO A 28 18.64 -7.38 -9.77
C PRO A 28 19.08 -6.61 -8.51
N LEU A 29 18.23 -5.75 -7.94
CA LEU A 29 18.57 -5.04 -6.70
C LEU A 29 18.53 -5.99 -5.50
N TYR A 30 17.52 -6.87 -5.42
CA TYR A 30 17.48 -7.92 -4.39
C TYR A 30 18.73 -8.82 -4.47
N GLU A 31 19.11 -9.25 -5.68
CA GLU A 31 20.35 -10.01 -5.91
C GLU A 31 21.60 -9.27 -5.43
N LYS A 32 21.73 -7.99 -5.79
CA LYS A 32 22.89 -7.17 -5.40
C LYS A 32 23.02 -7.12 -3.87
N PHE A 33 21.98 -6.71 -3.16
CA PHE A 33 22.05 -6.51 -1.71
C PHE A 33 22.08 -7.83 -0.93
N ALA A 34 21.39 -8.87 -1.37
CA ALA A 34 21.50 -10.19 -0.75
C ALA A 34 22.93 -10.73 -0.84
N ARG A 35 23.55 -10.68 -2.03
CA ARG A 35 24.93 -11.16 -2.23
C ARG A 35 25.96 -10.38 -1.43
N GLN A 36 25.79 -9.06 -1.31
CA GLN A 36 26.65 -8.21 -0.46
C GLN A 36 26.61 -8.63 1.01
N ASN A 37 25.54 -9.28 1.46
CA ASN A 37 25.38 -9.82 2.82
C ASN A 37 25.60 -11.35 2.89
N GLY A 38 26.17 -11.96 1.84
CA GLY A 38 26.42 -13.39 1.79
C GLY A 38 25.15 -14.26 1.68
N LEU A 39 24.01 -13.67 1.32
CA LEU A 39 22.72 -14.34 1.15
C LEU A 39 22.43 -14.61 -0.33
N ARG A 40 21.57 -15.59 -0.60
CA ARG A 40 21.03 -15.87 -1.93
C ARG A 40 19.51 -15.67 -1.91
N PRO A 41 18.95 -14.78 -2.75
CA PRO A 41 17.52 -14.62 -2.81
C PRO A 41 16.87 -15.76 -3.60
N VAL A 42 15.74 -16.24 -3.10
CA VAL A 42 14.87 -17.21 -3.76
C VAL A 42 13.54 -16.53 -4.03
N PHE A 43 13.22 -16.31 -5.30
CA PHE A 43 12.01 -15.59 -5.69
C PHE A 43 10.86 -16.55 -5.97
N PHE A 44 9.70 -16.34 -5.35
CA PHE A 44 8.55 -17.22 -5.54
C PHE A 44 7.23 -16.51 -5.28
N ASN A 45 6.13 -17.20 -5.56
CA ASN A 45 4.79 -16.81 -5.12
C ASN A 45 4.18 -17.97 -4.32
N LEU A 46 3.05 -17.74 -3.63
CA LEU A 46 2.43 -18.73 -2.75
C LEU A 46 2.03 -20.05 -3.44
N LYS A 47 1.83 -20.05 -4.76
CA LYS A 47 1.49 -21.28 -5.51
C LYS A 47 2.70 -22.21 -5.68
N HIS A 48 3.92 -21.70 -5.51
CA HIS A 48 5.15 -22.49 -5.62
C HIS A 48 5.54 -23.16 -4.31
N VAL A 49 4.87 -22.84 -3.20
CA VAL A 49 5.19 -23.38 -1.88
C VAL A 49 4.55 -24.76 -1.73
N GLN A 50 5.38 -25.77 -1.46
CA GLN A 50 4.97 -27.13 -1.18
C GLN A 50 4.96 -27.35 0.33
N PHE A 51 3.80 -27.12 0.95
CA PHE A 51 3.72 -27.13 2.41
C PHE A 51 3.82 -28.52 3.05
N HIS A 52 3.73 -29.60 2.28
CA HIS A 52 3.75 -30.97 2.80
C HIS A 52 5.17 -31.46 3.11
N ASN A 53 6.15 -31.01 2.32
CA ASN A 53 7.57 -31.33 2.44
C ASN A 53 8.44 -30.10 2.77
N LEU A 54 7.81 -28.93 2.96
CA LEU A 54 8.48 -27.64 3.23
C LEU A 54 9.52 -27.28 2.17
N THR A 55 9.20 -27.52 0.89
CA THR A 55 9.99 -27.07 -0.25
C THR A 55 9.31 -25.92 -1.00
N VAL A 56 10.06 -25.28 -1.88
CA VAL A 56 9.54 -24.25 -2.79
C VAL A 56 10.16 -24.42 -4.17
N ASN A 57 9.31 -24.34 -5.20
CA ASN A 57 9.74 -24.27 -6.60
C ASN A 57 10.07 -22.81 -6.94
N GLY A 58 11.18 -22.33 -6.37
CA GLY A 58 11.63 -20.94 -6.45
C GLY A 58 12.54 -20.66 -7.63
N TYR A 59 12.66 -19.38 -7.98
CA TYR A 59 13.59 -18.91 -9.01
C TYR A 59 14.85 -18.38 -8.36
N VAL A 60 16.00 -18.79 -8.88
CA VAL A 60 17.32 -18.32 -8.45
C VAL A 60 18.12 -17.86 -9.66
N LYS A 61 18.99 -16.86 -9.48
CA LYS A 61 19.84 -16.37 -10.57
C LYS A 61 20.90 -17.40 -10.95
N SER A 62 20.99 -17.70 -12.25
CA SER A 62 22.00 -18.55 -12.88
C SER A 62 22.57 -17.80 -14.08
N GLY A 63 23.78 -17.25 -13.93
CA GLY A 63 24.34 -16.33 -14.91
C GLY A 63 23.47 -15.08 -15.09
N HIS A 64 22.97 -14.88 -16.31
CA HIS A 64 22.12 -13.74 -16.68
C HIS A 64 20.61 -14.03 -16.59
N THR A 65 20.21 -15.27 -16.32
CA THR A 65 18.80 -15.69 -16.27
C THR A 65 18.39 -16.13 -14.87
N TYR A 66 17.09 -16.35 -14.69
CA TYR A 66 16.53 -16.96 -13.49
C TYR A 66 16.01 -18.34 -13.84
N VAL A 67 16.47 -19.36 -13.12
CA VAL A 67 16.06 -20.75 -13.33
C VAL A 67 15.22 -21.20 -12.15
N GLN A 68 14.16 -21.96 -12.44
CA GLN A 68 13.34 -22.56 -11.40
C GLN A 68 14.04 -23.79 -10.83
N LYS A 69 14.08 -23.89 -9.51
CA LYS A 69 14.64 -25.04 -8.78
C LYS A 69 13.75 -25.37 -7.59
N GLU A 70 13.65 -26.65 -7.27
CA GLU A 70 13.12 -27.08 -6.00
C GLU A 70 14.19 -26.91 -4.92
N LEU A 71 13.85 -26.18 -3.86
CA LEU A 71 14.75 -25.82 -2.78
C LEU A 71 14.01 -25.99 -1.44
N PRO A 72 14.72 -26.20 -0.32
CA PRO A 72 14.13 -26.04 1.01
C PRO A 72 13.47 -24.66 1.14
N LEU A 73 12.29 -24.60 1.75
CA LEU A 73 11.60 -23.34 1.99
C LEU A 73 12.50 -22.41 2.83
N PRO A 74 12.79 -21.18 2.38
CA PRO A 74 13.57 -20.23 3.18
C PRO A 74 12.89 -19.94 4.51
N THR A 75 13.67 -19.93 5.59
CA THR A 75 13.19 -19.64 6.95
C THR A 75 13.04 -18.15 7.20
N VAL A 76 13.61 -17.28 6.36
CA VAL A 76 13.39 -15.83 6.40
C VAL A 76 12.78 -15.41 5.07
N ILE A 77 11.59 -14.84 5.12
CA ILE A 77 10.80 -14.50 3.93
C ILE A 77 10.40 -13.03 3.98
N HIS A 78 10.82 -12.26 2.99
CA HIS A 78 10.35 -10.90 2.75
C HIS A 78 9.06 -10.92 1.94
N ASN A 79 7.94 -10.59 2.59
CA ASN A 79 6.66 -10.47 1.92
C ASN A 79 6.58 -9.16 1.13
N ARG A 80 6.52 -9.29 -0.20
CA ARG A 80 6.34 -8.21 -1.18
C ARG A 80 5.00 -8.30 -1.90
N THR A 81 4.10 -9.17 -1.44
CA THR A 81 2.74 -9.27 -1.96
C THR A 81 1.75 -8.50 -1.10
N ARG A 82 0.77 -7.87 -1.75
CA ARG A 82 -0.36 -7.18 -1.12
C ARG A 82 -1.61 -8.04 -1.27
N LEU A 83 -1.75 -9.03 -0.40
CA LEU A 83 -2.89 -9.94 -0.40
C LEU A 83 -4.05 -9.40 0.45
N SER A 84 -5.25 -9.44 -0.12
CA SER A 84 -6.48 -9.20 0.65
C SER A 84 -6.60 -10.27 1.74
N PRO A 85 -7.10 -9.93 2.94
CA PRO A 85 -7.40 -10.90 4.00
C PRO A 85 -8.25 -12.09 3.53
N LEU A 86 -9.15 -11.87 2.56
CA LEU A 86 -9.99 -12.92 1.96
C LEU A 86 -9.19 -14.03 1.25
N HIS A 87 -7.97 -13.72 0.79
CA HIS A 87 -7.09 -14.64 0.07
C HIS A 87 -5.80 -14.97 0.86
N ASP A 88 -5.81 -14.68 2.16
CA ASP A 88 -4.62 -14.76 3.02
C ASP A 88 -4.33 -16.19 3.53
N LYS A 89 -5.20 -17.18 3.27
CA LYS A 89 -5.06 -18.55 3.82
C LYS A 89 -3.66 -19.16 3.60
N PRO A 90 -3.03 -19.13 2.41
CA PRO A 90 -1.71 -19.72 2.24
C PRO A 90 -0.59 -18.91 2.92
N LEU A 91 -0.71 -17.57 2.98
CA LEU A 91 0.23 -16.71 3.70
C LEU A 91 0.08 -16.85 5.22
N ALA A 92 -1.13 -17.06 5.73
CA ALA A 92 -1.38 -17.43 7.12
C ALA A 92 -0.75 -18.78 7.47
N ARG A 93 -0.84 -19.78 6.57
CA ARG A 93 -0.15 -21.06 6.74
C ARG A 93 1.36 -20.88 6.79
N LEU A 94 1.93 -20.09 5.88
CA LEU A 94 3.37 -19.79 5.83
C LEU A 94 3.88 -19.16 7.14
N ARG A 95 3.13 -18.20 7.70
CA ARG A 95 3.45 -17.54 8.99
C ARG A 95 3.39 -18.46 10.20
N ARG A 96 2.73 -19.62 10.10
CA ARG A 96 2.59 -20.59 11.21
C ARG A 96 3.64 -21.70 11.17
N ILE A 97 4.51 -21.71 10.16
CA ILE A 97 5.58 -22.71 10.06
C ILE A 97 6.60 -22.42 11.16
N PRO A 98 6.95 -23.40 12.02
CA PRO A 98 7.97 -23.20 13.05
C PRO A 98 9.29 -22.72 12.47
N HIS A 99 9.97 -21.82 13.19
CA HIS A 99 11.26 -21.25 12.80
C HIS A 99 11.27 -20.54 11.43
N THR A 100 10.10 -20.15 10.91
CA THR A 100 9.97 -19.34 9.69
C THR A 100 9.48 -17.94 10.03
N GLU A 101 10.28 -16.92 9.74
CA GLU A 101 9.95 -15.51 9.92
C GLU A 101 9.48 -14.88 8.60
N VAL A 102 8.28 -14.31 8.59
CA VAL A 102 7.72 -13.61 7.43
C VAL A 102 7.68 -12.11 7.70
N PHE A 103 8.72 -11.41 7.25
CA PHE A 103 8.79 -9.95 7.29
C PHE A 103 7.67 -9.36 6.45
N ASN A 104 7.04 -8.30 6.98
CA ASN A 104 5.85 -7.70 6.38
C ASN A 104 4.68 -8.70 6.22
N GLY A 105 4.49 -9.59 7.21
CA GLY A 105 3.48 -10.64 7.20
C GLY A 105 2.04 -10.17 6.95
N THR A 106 1.74 -8.88 7.12
CA THR A 106 0.51 -8.26 6.62
C THR A 106 0.87 -6.96 5.90
N ASN A 107 0.57 -6.90 4.60
CA ASN A 107 0.83 -5.75 3.72
C ASN A 107 -0.45 -5.06 3.23
N TYR A 108 -1.61 -5.53 3.70
CA TYR A 108 -2.90 -5.00 3.31
C TYR A 108 -3.49 -4.20 4.46
N PHE A 109 -3.49 -2.89 4.29
CA PHE A 109 -4.09 -1.97 5.25
C PHE A 109 -5.18 -1.14 4.57
N ASN A 110 -6.32 -1.02 5.25
CA ASN A 110 -7.36 -0.05 4.93
C ASN A 110 -6.96 1.31 5.52
N LYS A 111 -7.01 2.39 4.72
CA LYS A 111 -6.69 3.75 5.19
C LYS A 111 -7.49 4.17 6.43
N LEU A 112 -8.75 3.78 6.53
CA LEU A 112 -9.59 4.09 7.69
C LEU A 112 -9.11 3.36 8.93
N GLN A 113 -8.66 2.10 8.80
CA GLN A 113 -8.07 1.34 9.91
C GLN A 113 -6.76 1.98 10.35
N VAL A 114 -5.88 2.34 9.40
CA VAL A 114 -4.61 3.05 9.71
C VAL A 114 -4.88 4.36 10.42
N SER A 115 -5.83 5.17 9.94
CA SER A 115 -6.20 6.43 10.61
C SER A 115 -6.69 6.20 12.04
N ARG A 116 -7.53 5.18 12.27
CA ARG A 116 -8.00 4.82 13.62
C ARG A 116 -6.87 4.37 14.54
N LEU A 117 -5.93 3.56 14.02
CA LEU A 117 -4.76 3.11 14.79
C LEU A 117 -3.86 4.30 15.17
N LEU A 118 -3.56 5.19 14.23
CA LEU A 118 -2.72 6.35 14.50
C LEU A 118 -3.37 7.31 15.51
N LYS A 119 -4.70 7.46 15.48
CA LYS A 119 -5.47 8.26 16.46
C LYS A 119 -5.43 7.69 17.89
N GLN A 120 -4.96 6.45 18.09
CA GLN A 120 -4.75 5.89 19.42
C GLN A 120 -3.43 6.34 20.05
N CYS A 121 -2.53 6.97 19.28
CA CYS A 121 -1.28 7.53 19.78
C CYS A 121 -1.49 9.01 20.12
N PRO A 122 -1.42 9.42 21.40
CA PRO A 122 -1.65 10.80 21.81
C PRO A 122 -0.71 11.79 21.12
N ASP A 123 0.58 11.44 21.00
CA ASP A 123 1.60 12.30 20.39
C ASP A 123 1.37 12.54 18.89
N LEU A 124 0.71 11.61 18.20
CA LEU A 124 0.41 11.75 16.77
C LEU A 124 -0.92 12.48 16.53
N THR A 125 -1.88 12.33 17.44
CA THR A 125 -3.27 12.74 17.23
C THR A 125 -3.43 14.21 16.82
N PRO A 126 -2.74 15.19 17.43
CA PRO A 126 -2.81 16.61 17.02
C PRO A 126 -2.32 16.87 15.59
N HIS A 127 -1.50 15.97 15.03
CA HIS A 127 -0.89 16.10 13.71
C HIS A 127 -1.63 15.31 12.62
N LEU A 128 -2.69 14.57 12.98
CA LEU A 128 -3.46 13.78 12.04
C LEU A 128 -4.63 14.59 11.46
N PRO A 129 -4.92 14.48 10.16
CA PRO A 129 -6.09 15.13 9.59
C PRO A 129 -7.36 14.48 10.11
N ASP A 130 -8.39 15.30 10.31
CA ASP A 130 -9.70 14.80 10.69
C ASP A 130 -10.23 13.83 9.64
N THR A 131 -10.54 12.60 10.06
CA THR A 131 -10.83 11.48 9.18
C THR A 131 -11.99 10.67 9.73
N GLU A 132 -12.99 10.43 8.90
CA GLU A 132 -14.17 9.63 9.21
C GLU A 132 -14.55 8.72 8.03
N GLN A 133 -15.40 7.72 8.28
CA GLN A 133 -15.99 6.94 7.20
C GLN A 133 -16.92 7.83 6.37
N LEU A 134 -16.92 7.65 5.04
CA LEU A 134 -17.80 8.41 4.16
C LEU A 134 -19.27 8.04 4.43
N LYS A 135 -20.02 9.02 4.93
CA LYS A 135 -21.48 9.02 5.03
C LYS A 135 -21.95 10.42 4.64
N PRO A 136 -23.19 10.60 4.14
CA PRO A 136 -23.69 11.93 3.79
C PRO A 136 -23.55 12.93 4.96
N ALA A 137 -23.88 12.49 6.19
CA ALA A 137 -23.75 13.30 7.39
C ALA A 137 -22.30 13.72 7.69
N THR A 138 -21.31 12.84 7.48
CA THR A 138 -19.90 13.14 7.78
C THR A 138 -19.31 14.12 6.77
N VAL A 139 -19.70 14.03 5.49
CA VAL A 139 -19.34 15.05 4.48
C VAL A 139 -19.91 16.40 4.85
N SER A 140 -21.22 16.48 5.15
CA SER A 140 -21.89 17.73 5.54
C SER A 140 -21.33 18.35 6.81
N LYS A 141 -20.90 17.53 7.77
CA LYS A 141 -20.24 17.99 9.00
C LYS A 141 -18.86 18.57 8.69
N LEU A 142 -17.98 17.80 8.05
CA LEU A 142 -16.58 18.17 7.87
C LEU A 142 -16.40 19.32 6.87
N ILE A 143 -17.25 19.44 5.85
CA ILE A 143 -17.15 20.50 4.83
C ILE A 143 -17.47 21.89 5.40
N LYS A 144 -18.19 21.95 6.52
CA LYS A 144 -18.44 23.19 7.28
C LYS A 144 -17.27 23.57 8.17
N GLN A 145 -16.45 22.59 8.56
CA GLN A 145 -15.30 22.80 9.45
C GLN A 145 -14.02 23.10 8.68
N TYR A 146 -13.92 22.60 7.44
CA TYR A 146 -12.69 22.65 6.66
C TYR A 146 -12.96 23.21 5.24
N PRO A 147 -12.03 24.00 4.69
CA PRO A 147 -12.20 24.62 3.37
C PRO A 147 -12.27 23.59 2.23
N ALA A 148 -11.64 22.42 2.43
CA ALA A 148 -11.72 21.31 1.50
C ALA A 148 -11.57 19.97 2.22
N LEU A 149 -12.08 18.93 1.56
CA LEU A 149 -12.04 17.55 1.97
C LEU A 149 -11.47 16.69 0.85
N TYR A 150 -10.77 15.63 1.22
CA TYR A 150 -10.47 14.51 0.34
C TYR A 150 -11.38 13.33 0.65
N LEU A 151 -12.00 12.78 -0.40
CA LEU A 151 -12.69 11.50 -0.33
C LEU A 151 -11.77 10.45 -0.92
N LYS A 152 -11.41 9.44 -0.13
CA LYS A 152 -10.40 8.45 -0.50
C LYS A 152 -10.97 7.03 -0.37
N PRO A 153 -10.79 6.15 -1.38
CA PRO A 153 -11.20 4.75 -1.26
C PRO A 153 -10.29 4.02 -0.26
N PHE A 154 -10.86 3.09 0.51
CA PHE A 154 -10.17 2.35 1.56
C PHE A 154 -8.90 1.63 1.07
N ALA A 155 -8.99 0.90 -0.05
CA ALA A 155 -7.97 -0.06 -0.47
C ALA A 155 -7.12 0.35 -1.69
N LYS A 156 -7.43 1.43 -2.42
CA LYS A 156 -6.65 1.83 -3.61
C LYS A 156 -5.36 2.56 -3.24
N SER A 157 -4.41 2.63 -4.17
CA SER A 157 -3.13 3.35 -4.04
C SER A 157 -2.94 4.34 -5.19
N LEU A 158 -1.82 5.10 -5.19
CA LEU A 158 -1.42 6.00 -6.28
C LEU A 158 -2.45 7.10 -6.59
N GLY A 159 -3.18 7.57 -5.58
CA GLY A 159 -4.23 8.60 -5.77
C GLY A 159 -5.46 8.14 -6.57
N ARG A 160 -5.52 6.87 -6.99
CA ARG A 160 -6.61 6.37 -7.85
C ARG A 160 -7.96 6.44 -7.13
N GLY A 161 -8.90 7.15 -7.74
CA GLY A 161 -10.24 7.35 -7.20
C GLY A 161 -10.28 8.30 -6.01
N VAL A 162 -9.28 9.16 -5.81
CA VAL A 162 -9.37 10.26 -4.84
C VAL A 162 -10.19 11.40 -5.43
N LEU A 163 -11.06 11.99 -4.62
CA LEU A 163 -11.80 13.20 -4.96
C LEU A 163 -11.41 14.30 -3.99
N LYS A 164 -11.35 15.55 -4.47
CA LYS A 164 -11.26 16.75 -3.65
C LYS A 164 -12.58 17.50 -3.74
N CYS A 165 -13.19 17.77 -2.61
CA CYS A 165 -14.41 18.57 -2.49
C CYS A 165 -14.07 19.86 -1.74
N ALA A 166 -14.39 21.02 -2.29
CA ALA A 166 -14.18 22.32 -1.64
C ALA A 166 -15.50 23.09 -1.60
N ALA A 167 -15.79 23.71 -0.46
CA ALA A 167 -16.91 24.66 -0.38
C ALA A 167 -16.52 25.95 -1.10
N LEU A 168 -17.47 26.53 -1.83
CA LEU A 168 -17.38 27.82 -2.50
C LEU A 168 -18.46 28.76 -1.95
N PRO A 169 -18.38 30.07 -2.25
CA PRO A 169 -19.48 31.00 -1.99
C PRO A 169 -20.81 30.55 -2.62
N GLU A 170 -21.91 31.19 -2.19
CA GLU A 170 -23.26 30.94 -2.72
C GLU A 170 -23.74 29.49 -2.57
N ASN A 171 -23.33 28.79 -1.52
CA ASN A 171 -23.69 27.38 -1.26
C ASN A 171 -23.35 26.44 -2.43
N LYS A 172 -22.23 26.69 -3.13
CA LYS A 172 -21.73 25.84 -4.20
C LYS A 172 -20.54 25.03 -3.74
N TRP A 173 -20.39 23.82 -4.29
CA TRP A 173 -19.26 22.94 -4.01
C TRP A 173 -18.50 22.66 -5.30
N GLN A 174 -17.18 22.75 -5.25
CA GLN A 174 -16.29 22.30 -6.31
C GLN A 174 -15.81 20.88 -6.01
N ILE A 175 -16.05 19.96 -6.95
CA ILE A 175 -15.65 18.56 -6.83
C ILE A 175 -14.71 18.23 -7.97
N ARG A 176 -13.45 17.93 -7.63
CA ARG A 176 -12.41 17.48 -8.55
C ARG A 176 -12.16 16.00 -8.36
N PHE A 177 -12.16 15.23 -9.45
CA PHE A 177 -12.00 13.78 -9.41
C PHE A 177 -11.33 13.25 -10.68
N GLN A 178 -10.79 12.04 -10.62
CA GLN A 178 -10.20 11.36 -11.78
C GLN A 178 -11.11 10.23 -12.27
N LYS A 179 -11.35 10.16 -13.58
CA LYS A 179 -12.06 9.06 -14.24
C LYS A 179 -11.33 8.72 -15.54
N ASN A 180 -11.05 7.44 -15.78
CA ASN A 180 -10.38 6.95 -16.99
C ASN A 180 -9.06 7.68 -17.33
N GLY A 181 -8.25 8.03 -16.31
CA GLY A 181 -6.99 8.76 -16.48
C GLY A 181 -7.16 10.28 -16.55
N SER A 182 -8.32 10.78 -16.96
CA SER A 182 -8.61 12.21 -17.07
C SER A 182 -9.09 12.83 -15.76
N VAL A 183 -8.73 14.10 -15.55
CA VAL A 183 -9.15 14.90 -14.41
C VAL A 183 -10.39 15.70 -14.79
N TYR A 184 -11.42 15.62 -13.95
CA TYR A 184 -12.67 16.35 -14.11
C TYR A 184 -12.88 17.29 -12.94
N GLN A 185 -13.59 18.39 -13.20
CA GLN A 185 -14.04 19.33 -12.20
C GLN A 185 -15.52 19.63 -12.43
N ARG A 186 -16.31 19.62 -11.37
CA ARG A 186 -17.72 19.98 -11.37
C ARG A 186 -17.95 21.02 -10.28
N THR A 187 -18.65 22.10 -10.61
CA THR A 187 -19.23 23.01 -9.62
C THR A 187 -20.71 22.72 -9.54
N LEU A 188 -21.21 22.42 -8.35
CA LEU A 188 -22.59 22.03 -8.12
C LEU A 188 -23.15 22.81 -6.94
N ASP A 189 -24.45 23.10 -6.96
CA ASP A 189 -25.15 23.56 -5.76
C ASP A 189 -25.01 22.50 -4.66
N GLN A 190 -24.93 22.93 -3.39
CA GLN A 190 -24.75 22.05 -2.24
C GLN A 190 -25.78 20.90 -2.22
N GLU A 191 -27.03 21.18 -2.61
CA GLU A 191 -28.11 20.20 -2.68
C GLU A 191 -27.84 19.07 -3.70
N LYS A 192 -27.12 19.38 -4.79
CA LYS A 192 -26.75 18.44 -5.85
C LYS A 192 -25.40 17.77 -5.62
N ALA A 193 -24.53 18.40 -4.81
CA ALA A 193 -23.19 17.91 -4.53
C ALA A 193 -23.18 16.56 -3.78
N LEU A 194 -24.00 16.41 -2.73
CA LEU A 194 -24.09 15.15 -1.97
C LEU A 194 -24.67 13.98 -2.78
N PRO A 195 -25.77 14.14 -3.55
CA PRO A 195 -26.21 13.13 -4.52
C PRO A 195 -25.12 12.75 -5.52
N PHE A 196 -24.39 13.73 -6.08
CA PHE A 196 -23.30 13.46 -7.00
C PHE A 196 -22.18 12.63 -6.37
N ILE A 197 -21.75 12.97 -5.15
CA ILE A 197 -20.76 12.20 -4.39
C ILE A 197 -21.25 10.76 -4.16
N ARG A 198 -22.53 10.57 -3.79
CA ARG A 198 -23.12 9.22 -3.61
C ARG A 198 -23.15 8.41 -4.89
N HIS A 199 -23.28 9.05 -6.05
CA HIS A 199 -23.29 8.36 -7.33
C HIS A 199 -21.89 7.84 -7.73
N ILE A 200 -20.83 8.53 -7.33
CA ILE A 200 -19.45 8.21 -7.73
C ILE A 200 -18.60 7.54 -6.63
N CYS A 201 -19.04 7.61 -5.37
CA CYS A 201 -18.41 6.99 -4.22
C CYS A 201 -19.35 6.00 -3.55
N ASP A 202 -18.82 4.84 -3.15
CA ASP A 202 -19.55 3.85 -2.36
C ASP A 202 -19.22 3.97 -0.86
N ASN A 203 -19.74 3.05 -0.04
CA ASN A 203 -19.49 2.98 1.40
C ASN A 203 -18.04 2.57 1.78
N ARG A 204 -17.17 2.29 0.79
CA ARG A 204 -15.76 1.93 0.96
C ARG A 204 -14.83 3.12 0.77
N TYR A 205 -15.35 4.32 1.04
CA TYR A 205 -14.60 5.56 1.08
C TYR A 205 -14.51 6.11 2.50
N LEU A 206 -13.44 6.86 2.75
CA LEU A 206 -13.34 7.76 3.88
C LEU A 206 -13.47 9.21 3.39
N VAL A 207 -13.85 10.09 4.30
CA VAL A 207 -13.77 11.54 4.15
C VAL A 207 -12.69 12.04 5.10
N GLN A 208 -11.81 12.91 4.62
CA GLN A 208 -10.67 13.41 5.37
C GLN A 208 -10.49 14.90 5.10
N GLN A 209 -10.15 15.67 6.14
CA GLN A 209 -9.70 17.05 6.04
C GLN A 209 -8.59 17.17 4.98
N ALA A 210 -8.70 18.15 4.08
CA ALA A 210 -7.60 18.47 3.19
C ALA A 210 -6.49 19.18 3.96
N ILE A 211 -5.26 18.66 3.85
CA ILE A 211 -4.07 19.28 4.42
C ILE A 211 -3.53 20.30 3.42
N SER A 212 -3.17 21.48 3.92
CA SER A 212 -2.43 22.48 3.14
C SER A 212 -1.02 21.97 2.88
N VAL A 213 -0.70 21.75 1.62
CA VAL A 213 0.64 21.30 1.22
C VAL A 213 1.56 22.51 1.15
N VAL A 214 2.80 22.37 1.64
CA VAL A 214 3.84 23.39 1.48
C VAL A 214 4.21 23.49 0.00
N HIS A 215 4.42 24.71 -0.49
CA HIS A 215 4.82 24.95 -1.88
C HIS A 215 6.17 25.66 -1.91
N GLU A 216 7.00 25.29 -2.89
CA GLU A 216 8.21 25.99 -3.28
C GLU A 216 8.09 26.28 -4.79
N ASP A 217 8.22 27.54 -5.20
CA ASP A 217 8.01 27.97 -6.59
C ASP A 217 6.74 27.44 -7.25
N ARG A 218 5.62 27.45 -6.49
CA ARG A 218 4.29 26.92 -6.89
C ARG A 218 4.24 25.40 -7.10
N ARG A 219 5.25 24.64 -6.66
CA ARG A 219 5.29 23.18 -6.71
C ARG A 219 5.00 22.59 -5.33
N PRO A 220 4.04 21.66 -5.20
CA PRO A 220 3.74 21.04 -3.92
C PRO A 220 4.87 20.11 -3.46
N ILE A 221 5.21 20.18 -2.17
CA ILE A 221 6.22 19.33 -1.53
C ILE A 221 5.55 18.20 -0.74
N ASP A 222 6.00 16.96 -0.94
CA ASP A 222 5.56 15.76 -0.22
C ASP A 222 6.75 15.16 0.53
N PHE A 223 6.72 15.16 1.86
CA PHE A 223 7.77 14.55 2.67
C PHE A 223 7.53 13.04 2.80
N ARG A 224 8.56 12.23 2.52
CA ARG A 224 8.51 10.77 2.61
C ARG A 224 9.58 10.26 3.56
N VAL A 225 9.14 9.68 4.66
CA VAL A 225 10.01 9.04 5.64
C VAL A 225 9.95 7.53 5.45
N SER A 226 11.11 6.90 5.26
CA SER A 226 11.23 5.45 5.22
C SER A 226 11.80 4.98 6.56
N VAL A 227 11.11 4.02 7.19
CA VAL A 227 11.52 3.46 8.48
C VAL A 227 11.99 2.03 8.27
N GLN A 228 13.15 1.69 8.82
CA GLN A 228 13.70 0.35 8.82
C GLN A 228 13.90 -0.11 10.26
N LYS A 229 13.28 -1.24 10.63
CA LYS A 229 13.44 -1.84 11.96
C LYS A 229 14.90 -2.27 12.12
N GLY A 230 15.53 -1.86 13.22
CA GLY A 230 16.91 -2.23 13.56
C GLY A 230 18.01 -1.42 12.86
N GLY A 231 17.67 -0.27 12.24
CA GLY A 231 18.67 0.64 11.67
C GLY A 231 19.32 1.61 12.67
N GLY A 232 18.93 1.55 13.94
CA GLY A 232 19.55 2.31 15.03
C GLY A 232 20.60 1.45 15.72
N GLU A 233 21.87 1.77 15.46
CA GLU A 233 23.06 1.43 16.25
C GLU A 233 23.33 -0.06 16.52
N SER A 234 24.14 -0.66 15.64
CA SER A 234 25.33 -1.40 16.11
C SER A 234 26.44 -0.37 16.34
N GLY A 235 26.35 0.35 17.47
CA GLY A 235 27.48 1.05 18.06
C GLY A 235 28.17 0.10 19.01
N GLU A 236 29.49 0.01 18.88
CA GLU A 236 30.40 -0.53 19.90
C GLU A 236 30.18 0.15 21.26
#